data_AF-A0A846Q500-F1
#
_entry.id   AF-A0A846Q500-F1
#
_cell.length_a   1.000
_cell.length_b   1.000
_cell.length_c   1.000
_cell.angle_alpha   90.00
_cell.angle_beta   90.00
_cell.angle_gamma   90.00
#
_symmetry.space_group_name_H-M   'P 1'
#
loop_
_entity.id
_entity.type
_entity.pdbx_description
1 polymer ?
#
loop_
_entity_poly.entity_id
_entity_poly.type
_entity_poly.pdbx_seq_one_letter_code
_entity_poly.pdbx_strand_id
1 'polypeptide(L)'
;MQKYKSWSKFIVLFLVANLILTMSPVPSVEAQPTVQIESRDERRAKFFVEVAQHAKERLEQFVARLEEAANIKFPDDFPDEIGSLFDEASSSLENAKDKVVEGDYVVAIELARDSMKGFREVFKELVRFKEAEQIELENGSRWVERALNAAIERAFERIDRIEETIDRLREKEIDISEVEDYLEEAKEHLENATDLLTEGNLRAAAQELGHGERLIFKALVAVKRVAWLLNNMRIRIYMRILNGLIKATRFSLNMADRHGLDVADLQERVDDLQVSLSEVPDLLEDGDIEAAINRLRSVRREISSIFQELVIRIRQRRGSGG
;
A
#
# COMPACT_ATOMS: atom_id res chain seq x y z
N MET A 1 -44.38 -32.15 20.25
CA MET A 1 -42.94 -32.52 20.28
C MET A 1 -42.23 -32.50 18.91
N GLN A 2 -42.86 -32.82 17.78
CA GLN A 2 -42.21 -32.82 16.45
C GLN A 2 -41.69 -31.44 15.96
N LYS A 3 -42.31 -30.32 16.37
CA LYS A 3 -41.90 -28.96 15.96
C LYS A 3 -40.51 -28.52 16.49
N TYR A 4 -39.99 -29.16 17.54
CA TYR A 4 -38.70 -28.76 18.16
C TYR A 4 -37.46 -29.41 17.53
N LYS A 5 -37.62 -30.51 16.79
CA LYS A 5 -36.52 -31.27 16.18
C LYS A 5 -35.97 -30.59 14.90
N SER A 6 -36.71 -29.65 14.33
CA SER A 6 -36.32 -28.86 13.17
C SER A 6 -35.32 -27.76 13.57
N TRP A 7 -35.58 -27.06 14.68
CA TRP A 7 -34.79 -25.92 15.15
C TRP A 7 -33.38 -26.29 15.63
N SER A 8 -33.20 -27.47 16.23
CA SER A 8 -31.87 -27.93 16.68
C SER A 8 -30.92 -28.26 15.51
N LYS A 9 -31.45 -28.68 14.36
CA LYS A 9 -30.65 -28.96 13.16
C LYS A 9 -30.12 -27.67 12.50
N PHE A 10 -30.88 -26.57 12.57
CA PHE A 10 -30.45 -25.27 12.03
C PHE A 10 -29.33 -24.62 12.85
N ILE A 11 -29.37 -24.76 14.17
CA ILE A 11 -28.32 -24.25 15.07
C ILE A 11 -27.00 -25.00 14.84
N VAL A 12 -27.05 -26.31 14.59
CA VAL A 12 -25.86 -27.14 14.31
C VAL A 12 -25.24 -26.81 12.95
N LEU A 13 -26.04 -26.58 11.90
CA LEU A 13 -25.54 -26.21 10.58
C LEU A 13 -24.81 -24.85 10.58
N PHE A 14 -25.30 -23.90 11.38
CA PHE A 14 -24.71 -22.57 11.55
C PHE A 14 -23.40 -22.57 12.38
N LEU A 15 -23.31 -23.44 13.38
CA LEU A 15 -22.07 -23.64 14.14
C LEU A 15 -20.95 -24.24 13.27
N VAL A 16 -21.28 -25.14 12.34
CA VAL A 16 -20.32 -25.70 11.38
C VAL A 16 -19.86 -24.66 10.35
N ALA A 17 -20.74 -23.76 9.91
CA ALA A 17 -20.38 -22.67 9.00
C ALA A 17 -19.46 -21.61 9.65
N ASN A 18 -19.60 -21.36 10.96
CA ASN A 18 -18.71 -20.46 11.70
C ASN A 18 -17.32 -21.06 11.95
N LEU A 19 -17.22 -22.39 12.06
CA LEU A 19 -15.95 -23.09 12.30
C LEU A 19 -14.99 -23.06 11.09
N ILE A 20 -15.51 -22.92 9.87
CA ILE A 20 -14.71 -22.86 8.63
C ILE A 20 -14.10 -21.46 8.39
N LEU A 21 -14.59 -20.42 9.09
CA LEU A 21 -14.21 -19.01 8.92
C LEU A 21 -13.21 -18.48 9.97
N THR A 22 -12.69 -19.35 10.83
CA THR A 22 -11.64 -19.02 11.82
C THR A 22 -10.22 -19.37 11.36
N MET A 23 -10.04 -19.85 10.12
CA MET A 23 -8.73 -20.13 9.55
C MET A 23 -8.05 -18.84 9.06
N SER A 24 -7.26 -18.28 9.98
CA SER A 24 -6.25 -17.22 9.89
C SER A 24 -6.72 -15.74 9.96
N PRO A 25 -6.27 -15.00 10.99
CA PRO A 25 -6.34 -13.55 11.02
C PRO A 25 -5.28 -12.96 10.07
N VAL A 26 -5.69 -12.01 9.23
CA VAL A 26 -4.75 -11.04 8.64
C VAL A 26 -4.39 -10.07 9.76
N PRO A 27 -3.11 -9.95 10.17
CA PRO A 27 -2.72 -8.98 11.18
C PRO A 27 -3.12 -7.59 10.69
N SER A 28 -4.01 -6.96 11.44
CA SER A 28 -4.51 -5.61 11.16
C SER A 28 -3.75 -4.68 12.10
N VAL A 29 -2.99 -3.75 11.54
CA VAL A 29 -2.46 -2.59 12.26
C VAL A 29 -3.68 -1.76 12.68
N GLU A 30 -3.90 -1.61 13.98
CA GLU A 30 -4.99 -0.79 14.53
C GLU A 30 -4.62 0.69 14.42
N ALA A 31 -5.34 1.43 13.56
CA ALA A 31 -5.45 2.88 13.65
C ALA A 31 -6.89 3.21 14.08
N GLN A 32 -7.03 3.81 15.26
CA GLN A 32 -8.28 4.46 15.68
C GLN A 32 -8.52 5.70 14.80
N PRO A 33 -9.79 6.08 14.57
CA PRO A 33 -9.99 7.48 14.24
C PRO A 33 -11.22 8.15 14.86
N THR A 34 -11.02 9.40 15.27
CA THR A 34 -12.00 10.47 15.12
C THR A 34 -11.73 11.15 13.78
N VAL A 35 -12.47 10.78 12.72
CA VAL A 35 -12.29 11.34 11.36
C VAL A 35 -13.15 12.58 11.19
N GLN A 36 -12.52 13.76 11.11
CA GLN A 36 -13.01 14.80 10.19
C GLN A 36 -12.79 14.24 8.78
N ILE A 37 -13.84 14.15 7.97
CA ILE A 37 -13.76 13.58 6.61
C ILE A 37 -12.96 14.56 5.76
N GLU A 38 -11.63 14.44 5.80
CA GLU A 38 -10.75 15.13 4.88
C GLU A 38 -11.14 14.75 3.46
N SER A 39 -11.16 15.73 2.56
CA SER A 39 -11.43 15.44 1.15
C SER A 39 -10.30 14.60 0.55
N ARG A 40 -10.60 13.88 -0.53
CA ARG A 40 -9.58 13.10 -1.27
C ARG A 40 -8.41 14.00 -1.72
N ASP A 41 -8.72 15.21 -2.17
CA ASP A 41 -7.75 16.15 -2.69
C ASP A 41 -6.88 16.75 -1.59
N GLU A 42 -7.46 16.99 -0.40
CA GLU A 42 -6.72 17.42 0.79
C GLU A 42 -5.66 16.39 1.21
N ARG A 43 -6.05 15.11 1.37
CA ARG A 43 -5.12 14.03 1.70
C ARG A 43 -3.99 13.93 0.67
N ARG A 44 -4.34 14.06 -0.61
CA ARG A 44 -3.38 14.00 -1.70
C ARG A 44 -2.40 15.18 -1.64
N ALA A 45 -2.88 16.41 -1.46
CA ALA A 45 -2.04 17.59 -1.36
C ALA A 45 -1.09 17.52 -0.16
N LYS A 46 -1.60 17.16 1.03
CA LYS A 46 -0.78 16.93 2.23
C LYS A 46 0.34 15.91 1.99
N PHE A 47 0.01 14.79 1.35
CA PHE A 47 1.00 13.77 0.98
C PHE A 47 2.10 14.33 0.05
N PHE A 48 1.74 15.08 -1.01
CA PHE A 48 2.75 15.66 -1.91
C PHE A 48 3.67 16.66 -1.19
N VAL A 49 3.11 17.50 -0.32
CA VAL A 49 3.88 18.45 0.51
C VAL A 49 4.82 17.72 1.47
N GLU A 50 4.36 16.66 2.12
CA GLU A 50 5.16 15.82 3.01
C GLU A 50 6.34 15.17 2.27
N VAL A 51 6.10 14.61 1.07
CA VAL A 51 7.16 14.02 0.24
C VAL A 51 8.18 15.09 -0.18
N ALA A 52 7.74 16.30 -0.54
CA ALA A 52 8.63 17.40 -0.88
C ALA A 52 9.47 17.88 0.32
N GLN A 53 8.88 17.93 1.52
CA GLN A 53 9.58 18.23 2.77
C GLN A 53 10.65 17.17 3.08
N HIS A 54 10.34 15.89 2.92
CA HIS A 54 11.35 14.83 3.08
C HIS A 54 12.46 14.90 2.02
N ALA A 55 12.18 15.36 0.81
CA ALA A 55 13.20 15.59 -0.20
C ALA A 55 14.17 16.70 0.25
N LYS A 56 13.65 17.80 0.80
CA LYS A 56 14.46 18.88 1.39
C LYS A 56 15.35 18.37 2.53
N GLU A 57 14.77 17.67 3.51
CA GLU A 57 15.50 17.14 4.67
C GLU A 57 16.64 16.21 4.26
N ARG A 58 16.42 15.35 3.26
CA ARG A 58 17.47 14.47 2.73
C ARG A 58 18.58 15.24 2.03
N LEU A 59 18.23 16.30 1.31
CA LEU A 59 19.19 17.16 0.66
C LEU A 59 20.03 17.93 1.69
N GLU A 60 19.41 18.48 2.73
CA GLU A 60 20.10 19.15 3.85
C GLU A 60 21.03 18.19 4.59
N GLN A 61 20.61 16.94 4.84
CA GLN A 61 21.49 15.91 5.41
C GLN A 61 22.68 15.59 4.50
N PHE A 62 22.47 15.60 3.18
CA PHE A 62 23.55 15.39 2.22
C PHE A 62 24.53 16.56 2.23
N VAL A 63 24.03 17.80 2.20
CA VAL A 63 24.83 19.03 2.31
C VAL A 63 25.64 19.03 3.60
N ALA A 64 25.03 18.76 4.76
CA ALA A 64 25.73 18.71 6.04
C ALA A 64 26.92 17.72 6.03
N ARG A 65 26.76 16.56 5.38
CA ARG A 65 27.86 15.60 5.20
C ARG A 65 28.95 16.10 4.25
N LEU A 66 28.60 16.89 3.23
CA LEU A 66 29.58 17.53 2.36
C LEU A 66 30.37 18.59 3.12
N GLU A 67 29.68 19.44 3.88
CA GLU A 67 30.30 20.47 4.71
C GLU A 67 31.27 19.84 5.71
N GLU A 68 30.87 18.75 6.38
CA GLU A 68 31.74 18.01 7.31
C GLU A 68 32.94 17.35 6.60
N ALA A 69 32.73 16.74 5.43
CA ALA A 69 33.77 15.98 4.74
C ALA A 69 34.81 16.85 4.01
N ALA A 70 34.39 18.00 3.47
CA ALA A 70 35.22 18.89 2.66
C ALA A 70 35.58 20.20 3.37
N ASN A 71 35.04 20.46 4.56
CA ASN A 71 35.20 21.71 5.29
C ASN A 71 34.79 22.95 4.45
N ILE A 72 33.72 22.77 3.68
CA ILE A 72 33.03 23.80 2.89
C ILE A 72 31.73 24.19 3.60
N LYS A 73 31.17 25.35 3.27
CA LYS A 73 29.91 25.87 3.82
C LYS A 73 28.92 26.15 2.71
N PHE A 74 27.73 25.60 2.85
CA PHE A 74 26.62 25.90 1.98
C PHE A 74 25.82 27.09 2.53
N PRO A 75 25.40 28.04 1.68
CA PRO A 75 25.63 28.13 0.24
C PRO A 75 26.95 28.83 -0.16
N ASP A 76 27.66 29.48 0.78
CA ASP A 76 28.76 30.43 0.50
C ASP A 76 29.92 29.88 -0.36
N ASP A 77 30.29 28.61 -0.20
CA ASP A 77 31.40 27.98 -0.91
C ASP A 77 30.95 27.25 -2.20
N PHE A 78 29.67 27.36 -2.57
CA PHE A 78 29.11 26.76 -3.79
C PHE A 78 28.81 27.85 -4.83
N PRO A 79 28.71 27.49 -6.12
CA PRO A 79 28.24 28.41 -7.14
C PRO A 79 26.87 29.00 -6.78
N ASP A 80 26.70 30.32 -6.97
CA ASP A 80 25.48 31.07 -6.66
C ASP A 80 24.22 30.44 -7.27
N GLU A 81 24.37 29.75 -8.42
CA GLU A 81 23.29 29.05 -9.10
C GLU A 81 22.71 27.91 -8.24
N ILE A 82 23.54 27.18 -7.48
CA ILE A 82 23.08 26.07 -6.63
C ILE A 82 22.29 26.62 -5.45
N GLY A 83 22.78 27.69 -4.80
CA GLY A 83 22.06 28.38 -3.74
C GLY A 83 20.71 28.90 -4.21
N SER A 84 20.69 29.55 -5.38
CA SER A 84 19.46 30.08 -5.99
C SER A 84 18.42 28.98 -6.27
N LEU A 85 18.84 27.82 -6.80
CA LEU A 85 17.95 26.68 -7.03
C LEU A 85 17.38 26.11 -5.72
N PHE A 86 18.18 26.08 -4.65
CA PHE A 86 17.72 25.61 -3.34
C PHE A 86 16.69 26.54 -2.72
N ASP A 87 16.89 27.86 -2.85
CA ASP A 87 15.97 28.88 -2.36
C ASP A 87 14.65 28.87 -3.14
N GLU A 88 14.70 28.74 -4.47
CA GLU A 88 13.51 28.63 -5.33
C GLU A 88 12.70 27.37 -4.98
N ALA A 89 13.38 26.22 -4.80
CA ALA A 89 12.75 24.96 -4.41
C ALA A 89 12.13 25.05 -3.01
N SER A 90 12.80 25.71 -2.06
CA SER A 90 12.30 25.95 -0.71
C SER A 90 11.10 26.90 -0.69
N SER A 91 11.12 27.96 -1.50
CA SER A 91 9.99 28.89 -1.64
C SER A 91 8.77 28.18 -2.22
N SER A 92 8.96 27.33 -3.23
CA SER A 92 7.88 26.52 -3.81
C SER A 92 7.26 25.58 -2.78
N LEU A 93 8.07 24.97 -1.90
CA LEU A 93 7.56 24.12 -0.81
C LEU A 93 6.73 24.91 0.20
N GLU A 94 7.18 26.09 0.60
CA GLU A 94 6.46 26.90 1.58
C GLU A 94 5.14 27.40 1.01
N ASN A 95 5.14 27.88 -0.24
CA ASN A 95 3.92 28.24 -0.95
C ASN A 95 2.96 27.04 -1.09
N ALA A 96 3.48 25.82 -1.28
CA ALA A 96 2.65 24.61 -1.32
C ALA A 96 1.96 24.35 0.02
N LYS A 97 2.66 24.54 1.16
CA LYS A 97 2.07 24.42 2.50
C LYS A 97 0.96 25.45 2.71
N ASP A 98 1.19 26.69 2.32
CA ASP A 98 0.18 27.76 2.42
C ASP A 98 -1.07 27.42 1.62
N LYS A 99 -0.92 26.89 0.39
CA LYS A 99 -2.05 26.49 -0.45
C LYS A 99 -2.86 25.33 0.13
N VAL A 100 -2.24 24.42 0.88
CA VAL A 100 -2.97 23.38 1.63
C VAL A 100 -3.85 24.02 2.71
N VAL A 101 -3.35 25.04 3.43
CA VAL A 101 -4.10 25.75 4.48
C VAL A 101 -5.25 26.57 3.89
N GLU A 102 -5.05 27.16 2.71
CA GLU A 102 -6.08 27.90 1.97
C GLU A 102 -7.16 27.01 1.33
N GLY A 103 -6.94 25.69 1.25
CA GLY A 103 -7.83 24.74 0.59
C GLY A 103 -7.66 24.64 -0.92
N ASP A 104 -6.61 25.24 -1.49
CA ASP A 104 -6.28 25.16 -2.92
C ASP A 104 -5.35 23.97 -3.20
N TYR A 105 -5.93 22.77 -3.12
CA TYR A 105 -5.18 21.52 -3.19
C TYR A 105 -4.54 21.25 -4.55
N VAL A 106 -5.10 21.78 -5.64
CA VAL A 106 -4.55 21.59 -7.00
C VAL A 106 -3.23 22.35 -7.13
N VAL A 107 -3.23 23.64 -6.76
CA VAL A 107 -2.03 24.47 -6.81
C VAL A 107 -0.99 23.99 -5.81
N ALA A 108 -1.41 23.53 -4.62
CA ALA A 108 -0.50 22.92 -3.65
C ALA A 108 0.27 21.71 -4.23
N ILE A 109 -0.41 20.82 -4.96
CA ILE A 109 0.22 19.64 -5.57
C ILE A 109 1.23 20.06 -6.65
N GLU A 110 0.92 21.08 -7.44
CA GLU A 110 1.84 21.59 -8.48
C GLU A 110 3.10 22.19 -7.87
N LEU A 111 2.96 23.10 -6.90
CA LEU A 111 4.07 23.72 -6.19
C LEU A 111 4.96 22.69 -5.45
N ALA A 112 4.35 21.67 -4.84
CA ALA A 112 5.09 20.58 -4.21
C ALA A 112 5.92 19.77 -5.23
N ARG A 113 5.40 19.57 -6.45
CA ARG A 113 6.14 18.90 -7.53
C ARG A 113 7.29 19.74 -8.05
N ASP A 114 7.07 21.03 -8.23
CA ASP A 114 8.11 21.96 -8.66
C ASP A 114 9.23 22.03 -7.62
N SER A 115 8.89 22.07 -6.34
CA SER A 115 9.85 21.97 -5.24
C SER A 115 10.68 20.67 -5.29
N MET A 116 10.03 19.51 -5.44
CA MET A 116 10.73 18.22 -5.57
C MET A 116 11.68 18.18 -6.79
N LYS A 117 11.27 18.81 -7.90
CA LYS A 117 12.10 18.92 -9.09
C LYS A 117 13.30 19.82 -8.83
N GLY A 118 13.10 20.97 -8.19
CA GLY A 118 14.16 21.89 -7.77
C GLY A 118 15.19 21.22 -6.88
N PHE A 119 14.76 20.54 -5.80
CA PHE A 119 15.68 19.80 -4.92
C PHE A 119 16.46 18.70 -5.65
N ARG A 120 15.85 18.04 -6.64
CA ARG A 120 16.55 17.06 -7.48
C ARG A 120 17.63 17.71 -8.34
N GLU A 121 17.38 18.88 -8.91
CA GLU A 121 18.39 19.60 -9.69
C GLU A 121 19.52 20.10 -8.79
N VAL A 122 19.22 20.65 -7.60
CA VAL A 122 20.25 21.01 -6.59
C VAL A 122 21.13 19.81 -6.27
N PHE A 123 20.52 18.65 -6.00
CA PHE A 123 21.29 17.43 -5.72
C PHE A 123 22.23 17.05 -6.87
N LYS A 124 21.77 17.13 -8.12
CA LYS A 124 22.62 16.83 -9.29
C LYS A 124 23.78 17.81 -9.42
N GLU A 125 23.53 19.11 -9.24
CA GLU A 125 24.59 20.11 -9.32
C GLU A 125 25.59 19.98 -8.18
N LEU A 126 25.14 19.66 -6.96
CA LEU A 126 26.04 19.34 -5.84
C LEU A 126 26.91 18.11 -6.13
N VAL A 127 26.35 17.06 -6.72
CA VAL A 127 27.12 15.88 -7.14
C VAL A 127 28.13 16.24 -8.21
N ARG A 128 27.75 17.02 -9.23
CA ARG A 128 28.66 17.50 -10.29
C ARG A 128 29.77 18.38 -9.76
N PHE A 129 29.46 19.30 -8.85
CA PHE A 129 30.44 20.17 -8.19
C PHE A 129 31.46 19.34 -7.43
N LYS A 130 31.00 18.37 -6.63
CA LYS A 130 31.88 17.43 -5.94
C LYS A 130 32.71 16.58 -6.90
N GLU A 131 32.13 16.10 -7.99
CA GLU A 131 32.87 15.36 -9.03
C GLU A 131 33.94 16.24 -9.67
N ALA A 132 33.66 17.51 -9.97
CA ALA A 132 34.62 18.45 -10.53
C ALA A 132 35.78 18.76 -9.56
N GLU A 133 35.49 18.92 -8.26
CA GLU A 133 36.50 19.15 -7.22
C GLU A 133 37.32 17.87 -6.90
N GLN A 134 36.69 16.68 -6.97
CA GLN A 134 37.36 15.39 -6.80
C GLN A 134 38.15 14.93 -8.03
N ILE A 135 37.91 15.48 -9.22
CA ILE A 135 38.72 15.18 -10.43
C ILE A 135 40.14 15.78 -10.33
N GLU A 136 40.38 16.75 -9.43
CA GLU A 136 41.75 17.26 -9.15
C GLU A 136 42.54 16.42 -8.13
N LEU A 137 41.93 15.43 -7.46
CA LEU A 137 42.60 14.55 -6.51
C LEU A 137 42.44 13.09 -6.97
N GLU A 138 43.53 12.37 -7.20
CA GLU A 138 43.66 10.98 -7.71
C GLU A 138 42.86 9.86 -6.95
N ASN A 139 41.85 10.21 -6.15
CA ASN A 139 40.98 9.32 -5.37
C ASN A 139 39.52 9.21 -5.88
N GLY A 140 39.10 9.98 -6.90
CA GLY A 140 37.72 9.96 -7.42
C GLY A 140 37.24 8.58 -7.89
N SER A 141 38.07 7.85 -8.65
CA SER A 141 37.70 6.53 -9.19
C SER A 141 37.42 5.50 -8.09
N ARG A 142 38.19 5.50 -6.99
CA ARG A 142 38.01 4.56 -5.87
C ARG A 142 36.75 4.83 -5.04
N TRP A 143 36.24 6.06 -5.06
CA TRP A 143 34.96 6.36 -4.41
C TRP A 143 33.78 5.93 -5.29
N VAL A 144 33.83 6.27 -6.59
CA VAL A 144 32.80 5.85 -7.56
C VAL A 144 32.69 4.33 -7.62
N GLU A 145 33.82 3.64 -7.63
CA GLU A 145 33.87 2.17 -7.62
C GLU A 145 33.16 1.59 -6.39
N ARG A 146 33.47 2.10 -5.19
CA ARG A 146 32.80 1.68 -3.94
C ARG A 146 31.30 1.98 -3.94
N ALA A 147 30.91 3.14 -4.48
CA ALA A 147 29.50 3.52 -4.57
C ALA A 147 28.72 2.61 -5.54
N LEU A 148 29.32 2.27 -6.68
CA LEU A 148 28.74 1.33 -7.65
C LEU A 148 28.66 -0.08 -7.07
N ASN A 149 29.71 -0.57 -6.43
CA ASN A 149 29.70 -1.89 -5.80
C ASN A 149 28.56 -2.00 -4.76
N ALA A 150 28.45 -1.02 -3.86
CA ALA A 150 27.38 -0.98 -2.88
C ALA A 150 25.97 -0.82 -3.49
N ALA A 151 25.86 -0.26 -4.71
CA ALA A 151 24.58 -0.16 -5.41
C ALA A 151 24.20 -1.50 -6.06
N ILE A 152 25.16 -2.21 -6.65
CA ILE A 152 24.98 -3.55 -7.21
C ILE A 152 24.57 -4.54 -6.11
N GLU A 153 25.27 -4.55 -4.97
CA GLU A 153 24.93 -5.40 -3.81
C GLU A 153 23.47 -5.16 -3.35
N ARG A 154 23.06 -3.89 -3.20
CA ARG A 154 21.68 -3.52 -2.85
C ARG A 154 20.66 -3.91 -3.92
N ALA A 155 21.07 -4.03 -5.18
CA ALA A 155 20.21 -4.49 -6.26
C ALA A 155 19.99 -6.00 -6.16
N PHE A 156 21.04 -6.79 -5.93
CA PHE A 156 20.93 -8.22 -5.64
C PHE A 156 20.06 -8.51 -4.42
N GLU A 157 20.27 -7.80 -3.31
CA GLU A 157 19.42 -7.96 -2.11
C GLU A 157 17.93 -7.67 -2.38
N ARG A 158 17.62 -6.76 -3.33
CA ARG A 158 16.24 -6.51 -3.74
C ARG A 158 15.69 -7.67 -4.55
N ILE A 159 16.48 -8.25 -5.44
CA ILE A 159 16.10 -9.44 -6.19
C ILE A 159 15.78 -10.57 -5.21
N ASP A 160 16.66 -10.86 -4.25
CA ASP A 160 16.44 -11.91 -3.25
C ASP A 160 15.11 -11.75 -2.50
N ARG A 161 14.79 -10.52 -2.05
CA ARG A 161 13.50 -10.23 -1.40
C ARG A 161 12.28 -10.44 -2.31
N ILE A 162 12.43 -10.16 -3.60
CA ILE A 162 11.37 -10.42 -4.57
C ILE A 162 11.24 -11.94 -4.77
N GLU A 163 12.34 -12.67 -4.91
CA GLU A 163 12.33 -14.14 -5.05
C GLU A 163 11.69 -14.84 -3.85
N GLU A 164 12.00 -14.43 -2.62
CA GLU A 164 11.32 -14.94 -1.41
C GLU A 164 9.79 -14.73 -1.45
N THR A 165 9.35 -13.64 -2.08
CA THR A 165 7.91 -13.35 -2.25
C THR A 165 7.31 -14.26 -3.33
N ILE A 166 8.05 -14.47 -4.43
CA ILE A 166 7.66 -15.32 -5.55
C ILE A 166 7.54 -16.78 -5.12
N ASP A 167 8.43 -17.29 -4.26
CA ASP A 167 8.37 -18.68 -3.77
C ASP A 167 7.01 -18.97 -3.09
N ARG A 168 6.50 -18.02 -2.29
CA ARG A 168 5.18 -18.13 -1.62
C ARG A 168 4.00 -18.03 -2.58
N LEU A 169 4.22 -17.52 -3.80
CA LEU A 169 3.24 -17.48 -4.88
C LEU A 169 3.30 -18.78 -5.70
N ARG A 170 4.52 -19.30 -5.93
CA ARG A 170 4.77 -20.59 -6.60
C ARG A 170 4.14 -21.75 -5.83
N GLU A 171 4.27 -21.76 -4.50
CA GLU A 171 3.60 -22.72 -3.61
C GLU A 171 2.06 -22.75 -3.76
N LYS A 172 1.48 -21.66 -4.26
CA LYS A 172 0.04 -21.53 -4.51
C LYS A 172 -0.35 -21.74 -5.98
N GLU A 173 0.58 -22.24 -6.79
CA GLU A 173 0.40 -22.51 -8.21
C GLU A 173 -0.03 -21.27 -9.01
N ILE A 174 0.45 -20.10 -8.59
CA ILE A 174 0.18 -18.83 -9.28
C ILE A 174 1.24 -18.63 -10.35
N ASP A 175 0.80 -18.31 -11.57
CA ASP A 175 1.70 -17.97 -12.67
C ASP A 175 2.46 -16.66 -12.39
N ILE A 176 3.77 -16.76 -12.42
CA ILE A 176 4.78 -15.76 -12.06
C ILE A 176 5.88 -15.67 -13.11
N SER A 177 5.70 -16.33 -14.26
CA SER A 177 6.69 -16.42 -15.34
C SER A 177 7.23 -15.05 -15.75
N GLU A 178 6.35 -14.06 -15.98
CA GLU A 178 6.76 -12.68 -16.31
C GLU A 178 7.70 -12.07 -15.25
N VAL A 179 7.49 -12.39 -13.97
CA VAL A 179 8.36 -11.88 -12.88
C VAL A 179 9.72 -12.56 -12.90
N GLU A 180 9.72 -13.88 -13.11
CA GLU A 180 10.95 -14.69 -13.18
C GLU A 180 11.83 -14.23 -14.34
N ASP A 181 11.24 -14.01 -15.53
CA ASP A 181 11.94 -13.51 -16.72
C ASP A 181 12.64 -12.16 -16.42
N TYR A 182 11.94 -11.20 -15.82
CA TYR A 182 12.54 -9.91 -15.47
C TYR A 182 13.66 -10.02 -14.44
N LEU A 183 13.56 -10.95 -13.48
CA LEU A 183 14.60 -11.13 -12.46
C LEU A 183 15.83 -11.84 -13.02
N GLU A 184 15.65 -12.80 -13.92
CA GLU A 184 16.75 -13.48 -14.60
C GLU A 184 17.55 -12.48 -15.46
N GLU A 185 16.87 -11.69 -16.30
CA GLU A 185 17.51 -10.62 -17.08
C GLU A 185 18.18 -9.57 -16.16
N ALA A 186 17.56 -9.24 -15.02
CA ALA A 186 18.15 -8.30 -14.08
C ALA A 186 19.45 -8.83 -13.46
N LYS A 187 19.50 -10.12 -13.09
CA LYS A 187 20.70 -10.77 -12.57
C LYS A 187 21.83 -10.74 -13.59
N GLU A 188 21.56 -11.07 -14.85
CA GLU A 188 22.54 -11.00 -15.94
C GLU A 188 23.17 -9.60 -16.05
N HIS A 189 22.34 -8.54 -16.05
CA HIS A 189 22.84 -7.16 -16.08
C HIS A 189 23.67 -6.79 -14.84
N LEU A 190 23.32 -7.27 -13.64
CA LEU A 190 24.09 -6.99 -12.43
C LEU A 190 25.41 -7.76 -12.36
N GLU A 191 25.44 -8.99 -12.87
CA GLU A 191 26.67 -9.77 -13.04
C GLU A 191 27.62 -9.06 -14.02
N ASN A 192 27.10 -8.65 -15.19
CA ASN A 192 27.87 -7.84 -16.15
C ASN A 192 28.37 -6.52 -15.55
N ALA A 193 27.55 -5.85 -14.74
CA ALA A 193 27.96 -4.63 -14.03
C ALA A 193 29.12 -4.89 -13.05
N THR A 194 29.11 -6.04 -12.38
CA THR A 194 30.16 -6.46 -11.43
C THR A 194 31.48 -6.75 -12.16
N ASP A 195 31.41 -7.43 -13.30
CA ASP A 195 32.58 -7.72 -14.14
C ASP A 195 33.21 -6.43 -14.68
N LEU A 196 32.39 -5.55 -15.28
CA LEU A 196 32.84 -4.25 -15.79
C LEU A 196 33.42 -3.36 -14.69
N LEU A 197 32.89 -3.45 -13.47
CA LEU A 197 33.42 -2.72 -12.31
C LEU A 197 34.81 -3.23 -11.93
N THR A 198 34.99 -4.56 -11.93
CA THR A 198 36.28 -5.22 -11.66
C THR A 198 37.33 -4.89 -12.72
N GLU A 199 36.91 -4.70 -13.97
CA GLU A 199 37.75 -4.24 -15.09
C GLU A 199 38.08 -2.73 -15.01
N GLY A 200 37.51 -1.99 -14.06
CA GLY A 200 37.68 -0.55 -13.91
C GLY A 200 36.86 0.29 -14.89
N ASN A 201 35.92 -0.33 -15.64
CA ASN A 201 35.05 0.34 -16.58
C ASN A 201 33.79 0.91 -15.90
N LEU A 202 33.99 1.93 -15.06
CA LEU A 202 32.97 2.51 -14.19
C LEU A 202 31.70 2.97 -14.95
N ARG A 203 31.86 3.54 -16.14
CA ARG A 203 30.75 4.06 -16.94
C ARG A 203 29.86 2.93 -17.46
N ALA A 204 30.47 1.87 -18.00
CA ALA A 204 29.73 0.72 -18.50
C ALA A 204 29.05 -0.03 -17.35
N ALA A 205 29.75 -0.22 -16.22
CA ALA A 205 29.18 -0.79 -15.00
C ALA A 205 27.94 -0.01 -14.52
N ALA A 206 28.01 1.33 -14.49
CA ALA A 206 26.87 2.17 -14.13
C ALA A 206 25.69 2.04 -15.10
N GLN A 207 25.96 1.87 -16.40
CA GLN A 207 24.94 1.65 -17.40
C GLN A 207 24.23 0.30 -17.20
N GLU A 208 24.99 -0.78 -17.05
CA GLU A 208 24.47 -2.13 -16.79
C GLU A 208 23.64 -2.20 -15.50
N LEU A 209 24.14 -1.59 -14.41
CA LEU A 209 23.36 -1.41 -13.18
C LEU A 209 22.02 -0.71 -13.45
N GLY A 210 22.02 0.36 -14.25
CA GLY A 210 20.80 1.07 -14.64
C GLY A 210 19.83 0.24 -15.51
N HIS A 211 20.33 -0.74 -16.27
CA HIS A 211 19.49 -1.72 -16.97
C HIS A 211 18.86 -2.72 -15.98
N GLY A 212 19.66 -3.32 -15.09
CA GLY A 212 19.18 -4.24 -14.05
C GLY A 212 18.12 -3.60 -13.14
N GLU A 213 18.34 -2.37 -12.67
CA GLU A 213 17.39 -1.61 -11.84
C GLU A 213 16.01 -1.43 -12.48
N ARG A 214 15.97 -1.17 -13.79
CA ARG A 214 14.71 -1.04 -14.53
C ARG A 214 13.95 -2.35 -14.58
N LEU A 215 14.65 -3.47 -14.73
CA LEU A 215 14.05 -4.81 -14.75
C LEU A 215 13.54 -5.21 -13.35
N ILE A 216 14.31 -4.94 -12.28
CA ILE A 216 13.85 -5.10 -10.89
C ILE A 216 12.55 -4.32 -10.65
N PHE A 217 12.46 -3.09 -11.15
CA PHE A 217 11.23 -2.30 -11.03
C PHE A 217 10.05 -2.93 -11.79
N LYS A 218 10.27 -3.45 -13.01
CA LYS A 218 9.23 -4.17 -13.75
C LYS A 218 8.77 -5.42 -13.01
N ALA A 219 9.70 -6.22 -12.48
CA ALA A 219 9.39 -7.38 -11.64
C ALA A 219 8.52 -6.99 -10.45
N LEU A 220 8.88 -5.93 -9.72
CA LEU A 220 8.09 -5.43 -8.59
C LEU A 220 6.66 -5.00 -9.00
N VAL A 221 6.51 -4.34 -10.15
CA VAL A 221 5.19 -3.95 -10.68
C VAL A 221 4.37 -5.18 -11.04
N ALA A 222 4.97 -6.20 -11.66
CA ALA A 222 4.31 -7.46 -11.99
C ALA A 222 3.86 -8.21 -10.71
N VAL A 223 4.69 -8.29 -9.67
CA VAL A 223 4.30 -8.85 -8.36
C VAL A 223 3.12 -8.10 -7.75
N LYS A 224 3.12 -6.76 -7.80
CA LYS A 224 1.99 -5.96 -7.30
C LYS A 224 0.70 -6.23 -8.06
N ARG A 225 0.78 -6.44 -9.38
CA ARG A 225 -0.37 -6.81 -10.22
C ARG A 225 -0.94 -8.17 -9.81
N VAL A 226 -0.07 -9.16 -9.61
CA VAL A 226 -0.48 -10.49 -9.13
C VAL A 226 -1.15 -10.39 -7.76
N ALA A 227 -0.54 -9.66 -6.82
CA ALA A 227 -1.12 -9.44 -5.49
C ALA A 227 -2.51 -8.79 -5.55
N TRP A 228 -2.69 -7.79 -6.41
CA TRP A 228 -3.97 -7.13 -6.64
C TRP A 228 -5.03 -8.12 -7.16
N LEU A 229 -4.70 -8.96 -8.15
CA LEU A 229 -5.60 -9.98 -8.68
C LEU A 229 -6.05 -11.00 -7.61
N LEU A 230 -5.11 -11.46 -6.78
CA LEU A 230 -5.39 -12.40 -5.70
C LEU A 230 -6.30 -11.78 -4.64
N ASN A 231 -6.02 -10.53 -4.24
CA ASN A 231 -6.84 -9.81 -3.28
C ASN A 231 -8.27 -9.63 -3.81
N ASN A 232 -8.43 -9.22 -5.07
CA ASN A 232 -9.74 -9.12 -5.71
C ASN A 232 -10.48 -10.45 -5.74
N MET A 233 -9.80 -11.54 -6.08
CA MET A 233 -10.40 -12.87 -6.08
C MET A 233 -10.88 -13.27 -4.67
N ARG A 234 -10.04 -13.06 -3.64
CA ARG A 234 -10.37 -13.35 -2.24
C ARG A 234 -11.58 -12.53 -1.78
N ILE A 235 -11.61 -11.25 -2.09
CA ILE A 235 -12.70 -10.34 -1.75
C ILE A 235 -14.00 -10.80 -2.42
N ARG A 236 -13.98 -11.16 -3.71
CA ARG A 236 -15.16 -11.69 -4.42
C ARG A 236 -15.66 -13.02 -3.83
N ILE A 237 -14.76 -13.92 -3.44
CA ILE A 237 -15.13 -15.17 -2.76
C ILE A 237 -15.81 -14.84 -1.42
N TYR A 238 -15.25 -13.92 -0.64
CA TYR A 238 -15.81 -13.52 0.64
C TYR A 238 -17.18 -12.85 0.49
N MET A 239 -17.36 -11.99 -0.52
CA MET A 239 -18.67 -11.43 -0.88
C MET A 239 -19.70 -12.52 -1.18
N ARG A 240 -19.32 -13.57 -1.93
CA ARG A 240 -20.22 -14.70 -2.24
C ARG A 240 -20.67 -15.42 -0.96
N ILE A 241 -19.75 -15.62 -0.02
CA ILE A 241 -20.04 -16.21 1.29
C ILE A 241 -21.01 -15.32 2.07
N LEU A 242 -20.73 -14.01 2.19
CA LEU A 242 -21.60 -13.08 2.92
C LEU A 242 -23.00 -12.98 2.29
N ASN A 243 -23.10 -12.96 0.96
CA ASN A 243 -24.38 -13.03 0.26
C ASN A 243 -25.17 -14.30 0.62
N GLY A 244 -24.48 -15.45 0.72
CA GLY A 244 -25.10 -16.69 1.19
C GLY A 244 -25.62 -16.58 2.62
N LEU A 245 -24.84 -15.96 3.52
CA LEU A 245 -25.24 -15.73 4.91
C LEU A 245 -26.43 -14.77 5.01
N ILE A 246 -26.45 -13.67 4.27
CA ILE A 246 -27.59 -12.74 4.20
C ILE A 246 -28.86 -13.47 3.80
N LYS A 247 -28.80 -14.31 2.74
CA LYS A 247 -29.96 -15.13 2.30
C LYS A 247 -30.42 -16.09 3.39
N ALA A 248 -29.50 -16.74 4.10
CA ALA A 248 -29.83 -17.66 5.20
C ALA A 248 -30.44 -16.93 6.41
N THR A 249 -29.93 -15.74 6.74
CA THR A 249 -30.49 -14.90 7.80
C THR A 249 -31.90 -14.45 7.43
N ARG A 250 -32.12 -13.95 6.20
CA ARG A 250 -33.45 -13.56 5.71
C ARG A 250 -34.45 -14.71 5.77
N PHE A 251 -34.03 -15.91 5.35
CA PHE A 251 -34.87 -17.11 5.47
C PHE A 251 -35.25 -17.41 6.93
N SER A 252 -34.30 -17.28 7.85
CA SER A 252 -34.52 -17.55 9.28
C SER A 252 -35.47 -16.52 9.91
N LEU A 253 -35.34 -15.24 9.54
CA LEU A 253 -36.27 -14.18 9.95
C LEU A 253 -37.68 -14.44 9.43
N ASN A 254 -37.83 -14.76 8.15
CA ASN A 254 -39.14 -15.10 7.56
C ASN A 254 -39.82 -16.29 8.26
N MET A 255 -39.04 -17.27 8.71
CA MET A 255 -39.57 -18.39 9.50
C MET A 255 -40.00 -17.97 10.90
N ALA A 256 -39.25 -17.09 11.56
CA ALA A 256 -39.61 -16.54 12.87
C ALA A 256 -40.89 -15.69 12.79
N ASP A 257 -41.00 -14.86 11.76
CA ASP A 257 -42.18 -14.04 11.45
C ASP A 257 -43.42 -14.90 11.24
N ARG A 258 -43.34 -15.95 10.41
CA ARG A 258 -44.42 -16.94 10.22
C ARG A 258 -44.84 -17.65 11.50
N HIS A 259 -43.94 -17.72 12.47
CA HIS A 259 -44.27 -18.25 13.78
C HIS A 259 -44.89 -17.20 14.69
N GLY A 260 -44.92 -15.92 14.34
CA GLY A 260 -45.49 -14.80 15.10
C GLY A 260 -44.47 -14.10 16.01
N LEU A 261 -43.18 -14.14 15.68
CA LEU A 261 -42.20 -13.24 16.29
C LEU A 261 -42.14 -11.95 15.49
N ASP A 262 -42.17 -10.81 16.16
CA ASP A 262 -41.88 -9.52 15.52
C ASP A 262 -40.38 -9.44 15.18
N VAL A 263 -40.10 -9.29 13.88
CA VAL A 263 -38.75 -9.26 13.31
C VAL A 263 -38.62 -8.20 12.20
N ALA A 264 -39.56 -7.26 12.09
CA ALA A 264 -39.59 -6.29 11.00
C ALA A 264 -38.31 -5.42 10.97
N ASP A 265 -37.86 -4.97 12.14
CA ASP A 265 -36.63 -4.20 12.30
C ASP A 265 -35.37 -5.01 11.93
N LEU A 266 -35.36 -6.32 12.21
CA LEU A 266 -34.27 -7.20 11.79
C LEU A 266 -34.25 -7.46 10.29
N GLN A 267 -35.43 -7.47 9.64
CA GLN A 267 -35.54 -7.60 8.18
C GLN A 267 -35.00 -6.35 7.48
N GLU A 268 -35.35 -5.15 7.96
CA GLU A 268 -34.82 -3.89 7.45
C GLU A 268 -33.29 -3.84 7.50
N ARG A 269 -32.69 -4.20 8.66
CA ARG A 269 -31.23 -4.30 8.79
C ARG A 269 -30.60 -5.30 7.81
N VAL A 270 -31.27 -6.41 7.49
CA VAL A 270 -30.79 -7.37 6.48
C VAL A 270 -30.82 -6.78 5.07
N ASP A 271 -31.80 -5.94 4.77
CA ASP A 271 -31.89 -5.26 3.47
C ASP A 271 -30.78 -4.21 3.33
N ASP A 272 -30.49 -3.44 4.39
CA ASP A 272 -29.36 -2.51 4.45
C ASP A 272 -28.01 -3.20 4.24
N LEU A 273 -27.85 -4.42 4.78
CA LEU A 273 -26.65 -5.23 4.56
C LEU A 273 -26.46 -5.61 3.10
N GLN A 274 -27.56 -5.84 2.37
CA GLN A 274 -27.49 -6.16 0.96
C GLN A 274 -27.09 -4.94 0.12
N VAL A 275 -27.57 -3.75 0.47
CA VAL A 275 -27.11 -2.48 -0.12
C VAL A 275 -25.62 -2.28 0.17
N SER A 276 -25.22 -2.36 1.43
CA SER A 276 -23.80 -2.23 1.85
C SER A 276 -22.87 -3.22 1.14
N LEU A 277 -23.32 -4.45 0.90
CA LEU A 277 -22.53 -5.45 0.18
C LEU A 277 -22.46 -5.18 -1.33
N SER A 278 -23.47 -4.51 -1.90
CA SER A 278 -23.54 -4.17 -3.32
C SER A 278 -22.60 -3.03 -3.73
N GLU A 279 -22.11 -2.23 -2.78
CA GLU A 279 -21.12 -1.17 -3.01
C GLU A 279 -19.67 -1.68 -3.10
N VAL A 280 -19.41 -2.92 -2.65
CA VAL A 280 -18.05 -3.47 -2.61
C VAL A 280 -17.40 -3.58 -4.01
N PRO A 281 -18.09 -3.98 -5.10
CA PRO A 281 -17.53 -3.96 -6.44
C PRO A 281 -17.01 -2.57 -6.84
N ASP A 282 -17.78 -1.51 -6.59
CA ASP A 282 -17.42 -0.14 -6.95
C ASP A 282 -16.14 0.28 -6.22
N LEU A 283 -16.03 -0.04 -4.92
CA LEU A 283 -14.81 0.20 -4.14
C LEU A 283 -13.58 -0.54 -4.72
N LEU A 284 -13.76 -1.73 -5.30
CA LEU A 284 -12.66 -2.46 -5.94
C LEU A 284 -12.28 -1.88 -7.30
N GLU A 285 -13.27 -1.40 -8.07
CA GLU A 285 -13.04 -0.69 -9.33
C GLU A 285 -12.27 0.61 -9.10
N ASP A 286 -12.57 1.32 -8.01
CA ASP A 286 -11.85 2.50 -7.56
C ASP A 286 -10.45 2.20 -6.97
N GLY A 287 -10.11 0.92 -6.76
CA GLY A 287 -8.86 0.48 -6.16
C GLY A 287 -8.78 0.66 -4.64
N ASP A 288 -9.90 1.01 -3.97
CA ASP A 288 -10.00 1.15 -2.52
C ASP A 288 -10.24 -0.21 -1.83
N ILE A 289 -9.19 -1.03 -1.86
CA ILE A 289 -9.18 -2.38 -1.27
C ILE A 289 -9.47 -2.32 0.24
N GLU A 290 -8.98 -1.30 0.93
CA GLU A 290 -9.14 -1.17 2.38
C GLU A 290 -10.60 -0.87 2.75
N ALA A 291 -11.24 0.09 2.06
CA ALA A 291 -12.67 0.36 2.26
C ALA A 291 -13.51 -0.87 1.94
N ALA A 292 -13.20 -1.61 0.86
CA ALA A 292 -13.87 -2.86 0.51
C ALA A 292 -13.77 -3.90 1.65
N ILE A 293 -12.58 -4.11 2.22
CA ILE A 293 -12.37 -5.02 3.35
C ILE A 293 -13.14 -4.57 4.60
N ASN A 294 -13.11 -3.27 4.92
CA ASN A 294 -13.80 -2.72 6.08
C ASN A 294 -15.32 -2.83 5.94
N ARG A 295 -15.87 -2.60 4.73
CA ARG A 295 -17.28 -2.81 4.42
C ARG A 295 -17.67 -4.27 4.64
N LEU A 296 -16.88 -5.23 4.14
CA LEU A 296 -17.12 -6.66 4.32
C LEU A 296 -17.06 -7.10 5.79
N ARG A 297 -16.13 -6.55 6.58
CA ARG A 297 -16.05 -6.77 8.03
C ARG A 297 -17.27 -6.21 8.76
N SER A 298 -17.73 -5.02 8.36
CA SER A 298 -18.94 -4.41 8.92
C SER A 298 -20.16 -5.30 8.64
N VAL A 299 -20.36 -5.71 7.39
CA VAL A 299 -21.47 -6.61 7.00
C VAL A 299 -21.45 -7.91 7.82
N ARG A 300 -20.28 -8.54 7.99
CA ARG A 300 -20.16 -9.75 8.81
C ARG A 300 -20.55 -9.55 10.28
N ARG A 301 -20.08 -8.45 10.89
CA ARG A 301 -20.40 -8.15 12.30
C ARG A 301 -21.90 -7.96 12.47
N GLU A 302 -22.53 -7.27 11.54
CA GLU A 302 -23.95 -6.98 11.60
C GLU A 302 -24.82 -8.23 11.37
N ILE A 303 -24.43 -9.12 10.45
CA ILE A 303 -25.08 -10.45 10.30
C ILE A 303 -25.03 -11.21 11.63
N SER A 304 -23.88 -11.20 12.32
CA SER A 304 -23.72 -11.86 13.61
C SER A 304 -24.62 -11.24 14.69
N SER A 305 -24.71 -9.91 14.71
CA SER A 305 -25.58 -9.14 15.62
C SER A 305 -27.05 -9.49 15.44
N ILE A 306 -27.56 -9.44 14.20
CA ILE A 306 -28.95 -9.80 13.85
C ILE A 306 -29.26 -11.22 14.29
N PHE A 307 -28.34 -12.17 14.06
CA PHE A 307 -28.54 -13.56 14.44
C PHE A 307 -28.61 -13.75 15.97
N GLN A 308 -27.71 -13.10 16.72
CA GLN A 308 -27.73 -13.15 18.18
C GLN A 308 -29.03 -12.58 18.74
N GLU A 309 -29.49 -11.46 18.20
CA GLU A 309 -30.74 -10.83 18.62
C GLU A 309 -31.96 -11.70 18.32
N LEU A 310 -32.02 -12.28 17.12
CA LEU A 310 -33.05 -13.24 16.74
C LEU A 310 -33.11 -14.39 17.77
N VAL A 311 -31.97 -14.98 18.11
CA VAL A 311 -31.87 -16.06 19.11
C VAL A 311 -32.40 -15.62 20.48
N ILE A 312 -32.13 -14.39 20.91
CA ILE A 312 -32.65 -13.84 22.17
C ILE A 312 -34.19 -13.75 22.12
N ARG A 313 -34.76 -13.18 21.05
CA ARG A 313 -36.23 -13.06 20.88
C ARG A 313 -36.93 -14.42 20.90
N ILE A 314 -36.31 -15.42 20.28
CA ILE A 314 -36.80 -16.81 20.30
C ILE A 314 -36.85 -17.37 21.72
N ARG A 315 -35.81 -17.13 22.53
CA ARG A 315 -35.76 -17.62 23.91
C ARG A 315 -36.80 -16.95 24.79
N GLN A 316 -36.95 -15.63 24.69
CA GLN A 316 -37.93 -14.87 25.45
C GLN A 316 -39.35 -15.38 25.20
N ARG A 317 -39.72 -15.59 23.93
CA ARG A 317 -41.05 -16.11 23.58
C ARG A 317 -41.32 -17.52 24.12
N ARG A 318 -40.30 -18.37 24.23
CA ARG A 318 -40.44 -19.70 24.84
C ARG A 318 -40.63 -19.63 26.36
N GLY A 319 -40.06 -18.63 27.02
CA GLY A 319 -40.21 -18.42 28.47
C GLY A 319 -41.56 -17.83 28.86
N SER A 320 -42.17 -17.00 28.02
CA SER A 320 -43.47 -16.35 28.30
C SER A 320 -44.71 -17.24 28.04
N GLY A 321 -44.53 -18.45 27.50
CA GLY A 321 -45.63 -19.35 27.10
C GLY A 321 -45.76 -20.63 27.93
N GLY A 322 -45.09 -20.72 29.09
CA GLY A 322 -45.25 -21.78 30.08
C GLY A 322 -45.96 -21.26 31.32
#